data_AF-A0A1V5RWY5-F1
#
_entry.id   AF-A0A1V5RWY5-F1
#
_cell.length_a   1.000
_cell.length_b   1.000
_cell.length_c   1.000
_cell.angle_alpha   90.00
_cell.angle_beta   90.00
_cell.angle_gamma   90.00
#
_symmetry.space_group_name_H-M   'P 1'
#
loop_
_entity.id
_entity.type
_entity.pdbx_description
1 polymer ?
#
loop_
_entity_poly.entity_id
_entity_poly.type
_entity_poly.pdbx_seq_one_letter_code
_entity_poly.pdbx_strand_id
1 'polypeptide(L)'
;MQKIKDLGYLVKLDTNGSFPDKLKNLIKKDLCDFVAMDIKASKDGYLRAIGLSDFDYLKIERSIDILLKGNVPYEFRTTVVKEIHSDDDFKTLAQRIKGAPRYTLQSFVNSDDVINKKLNPCTQEEIERFASYFRGNVGEIVIK
;
A
#
# COMPACT_ATOMS: atom_id res chain seq x y z
N MET A 1 -10.85 12.31 14.18
CA MET A 1 -11.79 11.33 13.58
C MET A 1 -13.15 11.39 14.24
N GLN A 2 -13.28 11.19 15.56
CA GLN A 2 -14.60 11.27 16.23
C GLN A 2 -15.38 12.55 15.87
N LYS A 3 -14.78 13.73 16.06
CA LYS A 3 -15.39 15.01 15.67
C LYS A 3 -15.87 15.08 14.21
N ILE A 4 -15.25 14.34 13.29
CA ILE A 4 -15.63 14.31 11.87
C ILE A 4 -16.81 13.34 11.67
N LYS A 5 -16.77 12.17 12.33
CA LYS A 5 -17.90 11.23 12.34
C LYS A 5 -19.15 11.83 13.02
N ASP A 6 -18.98 12.63 14.07
CA ASP A 6 -20.08 13.33 14.74
C ASP A 6 -20.78 14.35 13.82
N LEU A 7 -20.10 14.81 12.77
CA LEU A 7 -20.68 15.67 11.72
C LEU A 7 -21.41 14.86 10.61
N GLY A 8 -21.43 13.53 10.70
CA GLY A 8 -22.10 12.65 9.74
C GLY A 8 -21.30 12.31 8.49
N TYR A 9 -20.00 12.64 8.43
CA TYR A 9 -19.15 12.31 7.29
C TYR A 9 -18.52 10.92 7.41
N LEU A 10 -18.38 10.25 6.25
CA LEU A 10 -17.53 9.07 6.13
C LEU A 10 -16.06 9.46 6.19
N VAL A 11 -15.27 8.66 6.90
CA VAL A 11 -13.84 8.89 7.15
C VAL A 11 -13.01 7.81 6.48
N LYS A 12 -12.21 8.21 5.50
CA LYS A 12 -11.16 7.39 4.89
C LYS A 12 -9.81 7.67 5.55
N LEU A 13 -9.12 6.62 5.99
CA LEU A 13 -7.75 6.70 6.51
C LEU A 13 -6.76 6.30 5.41
N ASP A 14 -5.88 7.22 5.03
CA ASP A 14 -4.68 6.93 4.24
C ASP A 14 -3.49 6.71 5.19
N THR A 15 -2.78 5.59 5.06
CA THR A 15 -1.68 5.20 5.94
C THR A 15 -0.58 4.45 5.19
N ASN A 16 0.65 4.50 5.69
CA ASN A 16 1.74 3.63 5.21
C ASN A 16 1.89 2.34 6.04
N GLY A 17 1.04 2.13 7.04
CA GLY A 17 1.04 0.93 7.87
C GLY A 17 2.11 0.86 8.97
N SER A 18 2.91 1.92 9.19
CA SER A 18 4.00 1.88 10.18
C SER A 18 3.56 1.88 11.64
N PHE A 19 2.25 2.06 11.93
CA PHE A 19 1.69 2.12 13.28
C PHE A 19 0.51 1.13 13.47
N PRO A 20 0.78 -0.18 13.50
CA PRO A 20 -0.26 -1.21 13.56
C PRO A 20 -1.19 -1.07 14.77
N ASP A 21 -0.67 -0.70 15.94
CA ASP A 21 -1.49 -0.56 17.14
C ASP A 21 -2.48 0.61 17.04
N LYS A 22 -2.07 1.71 16.40
CA LYS A 22 -2.98 2.83 16.12
C LYS A 22 -4.04 2.44 15.10
N LEU A 23 -3.65 1.76 14.02
CA LEU A 23 -4.58 1.25 12.99
C LEU A 23 -5.65 0.36 13.63
N LYS A 24 -5.23 -0.65 14.41
CA LYS A 24 -6.13 -1.57 15.11
C LYS A 24 -7.09 -0.82 16.03
N ASN A 25 -6.60 0.17 16.78
CA ASN A 25 -7.42 0.96 17.70
C ASN A 25 -8.45 1.83 16.98
N LEU A 26 -8.11 2.41 15.83
CA LEU A 26 -9.05 3.19 15.02
C LEU A 26 -10.17 2.31 14.47
N ILE A 27 -9.81 1.15 13.92
CA ILE A 27 -10.78 0.16 13.39
C ILE A 27 -11.69 -0.33 14.52
N LYS A 28 -11.14 -0.72 15.67
CA LYS A 28 -11.92 -1.22 16.81
C LYS A 28 -12.93 -0.20 17.35
N LYS A 29 -12.61 1.10 17.25
CA LYS A 29 -13.48 2.19 17.69
C LYS A 29 -14.44 2.68 16.60
N ASP A 30 -14.49 1.99 15.45
CA ASP A 30 -15.28 2.39 14.29
C ASP A 30 -15.01 3.84 13.86
N LEU A 31 -13.75 4.28 13.92
CA LEU A 31 -13.36 5.66 13.62
C LEU A 31 -12.96 5.89 12.15
N CYS A 32 -12.91 4.83 11.35
CA CYS A 32 -12.62 4.87 9.93
C CYS A 32 -13.55 3.91 9.18
N ASP A 33 -14.19 4.41 8.14
CA ASP A 33 -15.13 3.66 7.31
C ASP A 33 -14.43 3.01 6.11
N PHE A 34 -13.20 3.44 5.81
CA PHE A 34 -12.33 2.85 4.79
C PHE A 34 -10.85 3.06 5.12
N VAL A 35 -10.00 2.10 4.78
CA VAL A 35 -8.53 2.23 4.90
C VAL A 35 -7.86 2.06 3.53
N ALA A 36 -7.08 3.04 3.11
CA ALA A 36 -6.13 2.87 2.02
C ALA A 36 -4.71 2.77 2.61
N MET A 37 -4.09 1.61 2.45
CA MET A 37 -2.73 1.39 2.96
C MET A 37 -1.72 1.30 1.82
N ASP A 38 -0.74 2.18 1.85
CA ASP A 38 0.42 2.13 0.97
C ASP A 38 1.41 1.06 1.43
N ILE A 39 1.70 0.10 0.58
CA ILE A 39 2.82 -0.82 0.72
C ILE A 39 3.92 -0.35 -0.23
N LYS A 40 5.08 -0.02 0.32
CA LYS A 40 6.15 0.66 -0.45
C LYS A 40 7.02 -0.29 -1.26
N ALA A 41 7.12 -1.56 -0.87
CA ALA A 41 7.74 -2.66 -1.63
C ALA A 41 7.49 -4.00 -0.91
N SER A 42 8.09 -5.08 -1.42
CA SER A 42 8.23 -6.34 -0.69
C SER A 42 9.14 -6.18 0.53
N LYS A 43 9.22 -7.21 1.38
CA LYS A 43 10.11 -7.24 2.55
C LYS A 43 11.56 -6.92 2.19
N ASP A 44 12.08 -7.58 1.15
CA ASP A 44 13.49 -7.46 0.75
C ASP A 44 13.78 -6.12 0.06
N GLY A 45 12.77 -5.54 -0.61
CA GLY A 45 12.85 -4.23 -1.23
C GLY A 45 12.52 -3.05 -0.31
N TYR A 46 12.03 -3.30 0.92
CA TYR A 46 11.38 -2.26 1.71
C TYR A 46 12.32 -1.12 2.12
N LEU A 47 13.51 -1.45 2.62
CA LEU A 47 14.52 -0.47 3.04
C LEU A 47 14.93 0.45 1.88
N ARG A 48 15.13 -0.13 0.69
CA ARG A 48 15.40 0.62 -0.54
C ARG A 48 14.25 1.55 -0.89
N ALA A 49 13.01 1.09 -0.77
CA ALA A 49 11.83 1.87 -1.11
C ALA A 49 11.56 3.05 -0.17
N ILE A 50 11.88 2.91 1.12
CA ILE A 50 11.69 4.00 2.11
C ILE A 50 12.93 4.87 2.30
N GLY A 51 14.07 4.49 1.71
CA GLY A 51 15.33 5.24 1.79
C GLY A 51 15.96 5.21 3.19
N LEU A 52 15.75 4.13 3.96
CA LEU A 52 16.32 3.96 5.30
C LEU A 52 17.30 2.77 5.33
N SER A 53 18.29 2.83 6.22
CA SER A 53 19.23 1.73 6.45
C SER A 53 18.67 0.66 7.40
N ASP A 54 17.72 1.03 8.26
CA ASP A 54 17.07 0.12 9.20
C ASP A 54 15.61 0.53 9.40
N PHE A 55 14.75 -0.47 9.49
CA PHE A 55 13.32 -0.33 9.74
C PHE A 55 12.72 -1.69 10.12
N ASP A 56 11.94 -1.70 11.19
CA ASP A 56 11.18 -2.87 11.61
C ASP A 56 10.01 -3.14 10.67
N TYR A 57 10.26 -3.94 9.62
CA TYR A 57 9.26 -4.35 8.63
C TYR A 57 8.09 -5.12 9.26
N LEU A 58 8.25 -5.74 10.45
CA LEU A 58 7.16 -6.45 11.13
C LEU A 58 5.97 -5.52 11.41
N LYS A 59 6.19 -4.21 11.52
CA LYS A 59 5.10 -3.23 11.67
C LYS A 59 4.16 -3.23 10.47
N ILE A 60 4.72 -3.33 9.27
CA ILE A 60 3.98 -3.38 8.00
C ILE A 60 3.24 -4.70 7.90
N GLU A 61 3.91 -5.81 8.21
CA GLU A 61 3.28 -7.13 8.21
C GLU A 61 2.10 -7.21 9.17
N ARG A 62 2.24 -6.63 10.37
CA ARG A 62 1.15 -6.54 11.35
C ARG A 62 -0.01 -5.71 10.83
N SER A 63 0.24 -4.59 10.16
CA SER A 63 -0.82 -3.76 9.57
C SER A 63 -1.53 -4.46 8.41
N ILE A 64 -0.79 -5.19 7.56
CA ILE A 64 -1.38 -6.03 6.51
C ILE A 64 -2.30 -7.09 7.13
N ASP A 65 -1.83 -7.78 8.18
CA ASP A 65 -2.60 -8.81 8.86
C ASP A 65 -3.87 -8.27 9.52
N ILE A 66 -3.81 -7.07 10.12
CA ILE A 66 -4.97 -6.41 10.71
C ILE A 66 -6.06 -6.17 9.66
N LEU A 67 -5.67 -5.77 8.44
CA LEU A 67 -6.62 -5.50 7.36
C LEU A 67 -7.13 -6.79 6.73
N LEU A 68 -6.26 -7.76 6.42
CA LEU A 68 -6.65 -9.05 5.84
C LEU A 68 -7.63 -9.84 6.73
N LYS A 69 -7.45 -9.78 8.07
CA LYS A 69 -8.30 -10.49 9.04
C LYS A 69 -9.44 -9.62 9.59
N GLY A 70 -9.47 -8.33 9.25
CA GLY A 70 -10.41 -7.36 9.76
C GLY A 70 -11.67 -7.25 8.91
N ASN A 71 -12.60 -6.40 9.38
CA ASN A 71 -13.90 -6.19 8.72
C ASN A 71 -14.07 -4.77 8.14
N VAL A 72 -13.09 -3.89 8.33
CA VAL A 72 -13.14 -2.55 7.73
C VAL A 72 -12.90 -2.69 6.22
N PRO A 73 -13.66 -2.01 5.35
CA PRO A 73 -13.32 -1.92 3.94
C PRO A 73 -11.91 -1.33 3.72
N TYR A 74 -11.13 -1.91 2.80
CA TYR A 74 -9.78 -1.43 2.53
C TYR A 74 -9.30 -1.66 1.11
N GLU A 75 -8.22 -0.97 0.75
CA GLU A 75 -7.39 -1.28 -0.42
C GLU A 75 -5.91 -1.20 -0.03
N PHE A 76 -5.09 -2.01 -0.72
CA PHE A 76 -3.64 -1.83 -0.71
C PHE A 76 -3.20 -1.06 -1.96
N ARG A 77 -2.13 -0.27 -1.83
CA ARG A 77 -1.60 0.52 -2.94
C ARG A 77 -0.09 0.51 -2.97
N THR A 78 0.49 0.66 -4.15
CA THR A 78 1.93 0.84 -4.32
C THR A 78 2.18 1.91 -5.38
N THR A 79 3.01 2.90 -5.05
CA THR A 79 3.57 3.84 -6.04
C THR A 79 4.81 3.20 -6.66
N VAL A 80 4.71 2.81 -7.91
CA VAL A 80 5.75 2.06 -8.63
C VAL A 80 6.77 3.02 -9.19
N VAL A 81 8.03 2.79 -8.83
CA VAL A 81 9.20 3.56 -9.29
C VAL A 81 10.17 2.59 -9.94
N LYS A 82 10.63 2.91 -11.14
CA LYS A 82 11.44 2.04 -12.00
C LYS A 82 12.73 1.56 -11.33
N GLU A 83 13.41 2.44 -10.60
CA GLU A 83 14.69 2.13 -9.95
C GLU A 83 14.53 1.38 -8.62
N ILE A 84 13.31 1.35 -8.06
CA ILE A 84 13.05 0.80 -6.72
C ILE A 84 12.43 -0.59 -6.81
N HIS A 85 11.54 -0.82 -7.76
CA HIS A 85 10.72 -2.02 -7.81
C HIS A 85 11.18 -2.99 -8.88
N SER A 86 11.13 -4.27 -8.52
CA SER A 86 11.46 -5.39 -9.41
C SER A 86 10.27 -6.35 -9.56
N ASP A 87 10.36 -7.26 -10.53
CA ASP A 87 9.38 -8.34 -10.69
C ASP A 87 9.27 -9.22 -9.43
N ASP A 88 10.38 -9.50 -8.76
CA ASP A 88 10.39 -10.35 -7.57
C ASP A 88 9.76 -9.65 -6.35
N ASP A 89 9.87 -8.32 -6.28
CA ASP A 89 9.13 -7.54 -5.28
C ASP A 89 7.62 -7.77 -5.43
N PHE A 90 7.10 -7.67 -6.65
CA PHE A 90 5.67 -7.80 -6.90
C PHE A 90 5.16 -9.23 -6.81
N LYS A 91 5.93 -10.24 -7.23
CA LYS A 91 5.57 -11.65 -7.03
C LYS A 91 5.43 -11.96 -5.54
N THR A 92 6.40 -11.54 -4.74
CA THR A 92 6.40 -11.78 -3.29
C THR A 92 5.28 -11.00 -2.61
N LEU A 93 5.08 -9.74 -3.00
CA LEU A 93 4.01 -8.92 -2.47
C LEU A 93 2.63 -9.48 -2.82
N ALA A 94 2.41 -9.95 -4.05
CA ALA A 94 1.15 -10.55 -4.48
C ALA A 94 0.78 -11.77 -3.64
N GLN A 95 1.75 -12.63 -3.31
CA GLN A 95 1.52 -13.74 -2.38
C GLN A 95 1.22 -13.24 -0.96
N ARG A 96 1.92 -12.20 -0.50
CA ARG A 96 1.77 -11.67 0.86
C ARG A 96 0.39 -11.06 1.14
N ILE A 97 -0.21 -10.40 0.14
CA ILE A 97 -1.52 -9.76 0.26
C ILE A 97 -2.65 -10.58 -0.36
N LYS A 98 -2.41 -11.87 -0.60
CA LYS A 98 -3.42 -12.76 -1.17
C LYS A 98 -4.71 -12.72 -0.32
N GLY A 99 -5.84 -12.58 -1.00
CA GLY A 99 -7.16 -12.40 -0.40
C GLY A 99 -7.59 -10.94 -0.21
N ALA A 100 -6.72 -9.97 -0.49
CA ALA A 100 -7.11 -8.56 -0.45
C ALA A 100 -8.22 -8.28 -1.50
N PRO A 101 -9.23 -7.46 -1.18
CA PRO A 101 -10.33 -7.17 -2.09
C PRO A 101 -9.89 -6.31 -3.27
N ARG A 102 -8.93 -5.40 -3.05
CA ARG A 102 -8.44 -4.46 -4.06
C ARG A 102 -6.96 -4.14 -3.87
N TYR A 103 -6.23 -4.07 -4.97
CA TYR A 103 -4.87 -3.56 -5.05
C TYR A 103 -4.71 -2.53 -6.16
N THR A 104 -4.11 -1.37 -5.85
CA THR A 104 -3.85 -0.30 -6.82
C THR A 104 -2.35 -0.15 -7.08
N LEU A 105 -1.93 -0.23 -8.33
CA LEU A 105 -0.60 0.17 -8.77
C LEU A 105 -0.70 1.58 -9.34
N GLN A 106 0.12 2.50 -8.83
CA GLN A 106 0.19 3.87 -9.32
C GLN A 106 1.58 4.13 -9.90
N SER A 107 1.69 4.58 -11.15
CA SER A 107 2.99 5.01 -11.67
C SER A 107 3.50 6.22 -10.90
N PHE A 108 4.77 6.21 -10.52
CA PHE A 108 5.44 7.41 -10.06
C PHE A 108 5.42 8.47 -11.16
N VAL A 109 5.22 9.73 -10.79
CA VAL A 109 5.32 10.87 -11.71
C VAL A 109 6.50 11.71 -11.28
N ASN A 110 7.48 11.88 -12.17
CA ASN A 110 8.56 12.82 -11.94
C ASN A 110 8.05 14.25 -12.21
N SER A 111 8.19 15.14 -11.23
CA SER A 111 7.79 16.53 -11.31
C SER A 111 8.82 17.42 -10.61
N ASP A 112 8.69 18.74 -10.72
CA ASP A 112 9.64 19.65 -10.08
C ASP A 112 9.64 19.58 -8.55
N ASP A 113 8.56 19.07 -7.96
CA ASP A 113 8.37 18.94 -6.51
C ASP A 113 8.96 17.64 -5.93
N VAL A 114 9.48 16.74 -6.76
CA VAL A 114 10.06 15.48 -6.26
C VAL A 114 11.46 15.69 -5.72
N ILE A 115 11.75 15.06 -4.58
CA ILE A 115 13.05 15.17 -3.89
C ILE A 115 14.18 14.60 -4.76
N ASN A 116 13.94 13.44 -5.39
CA ASN A 116 14.93 12.78 -6.24
C ASN A 116 14.48 12.82 -7.70
N LYS A 117 14.94 13.83 -8.43
CA LYS A 117 14.65 14.03 -9.86
C LYS A 117 15.24 12.96 -10.78
N LYS A 118 16.08 12.05 -10.27
CA LYS A 118 16.67 10.94 -11.05
C LYS A 118 15.77 9.71 -11.13
N LEU A 119 14.70 9.65 -10.35
CA LEU A 119 13.74 8.55 -10.39
C LEU A 119 12.85 8.66 -11.62
N ASN A 120 12.45 7.52 -12.19
CA ASN A 120 11.66 7.50 -13.41
C ASN A 120 10.31 6.81 -13.22
N PRO A 121 9.26 7.28 -13.94
CA PRO A 121 8.01 6.54 -14.07
C PRO A 121 8.28 5.17 -14.70
N CYS A 122 7.46 4.19 -14.36
CA CYS A 122 7.37 2.97 -15.15
C CYS A 122 6.56 3.23 -16.42
N THR A 123 6.88 2.53 -17.51
CA THR A 123 6.06 2.51 -18.72
C THR A 123 4.73 1.80 -18.45
N GLN A 124 3.75 2.02 -19.33
CA GLN A 124 2.47 1.30 -19.25
C GLN A 124 2.68 -0.23 -19.27
N GLU A 125 3.55 -0.71 -20.16
CA GLU A 125 3.89 -2.14 -20.28
C GLU A 125 4.53 -2.68 -18.99
N GLU A 126 5.45 -1.92 -18.36
CA GLU A 126 6.07 -2.31 -17.09
C GLU A 126 5.02 -2.43 -15.98
N ILE A 127 4.08 -1.49 -15.88
CA ILE A 127 3.03 -1.53 -14.84
C ILE A 127 2.02 -2.64 -15.10
N GLU A 128 1.61 -2.86 -16.35
CA GLU A 128 0.71 -3.96 -16.71
C GLU A 128 1.34 -5.32 -16.40
N ARG A 129 2.65 -5.46 -16.66
CA ARG A 129 3.42 -6.63 -16.28
C ARG A 129 3.41 -6.84 -14.76
N PHE A 130 3.68 -5.81 -13.96
CA PHE A 130 3.62 -5.91 -12.50
C PHE A 130 2.22 -6.21 -11.98
N ALA A 131 1.19 -5.58 -12.54
CA ALA A 131 -0.21 -5.83 -12.21
C ALA A 131 -0.61 -7.29 -12.47
N SER A 132 -0.03 -7.91 -13.51
CA SER A 132 -0.33 -9.31 -13.86
C SER A 132 -0.03 -10.30 -12.72
N TYR A 133 0.96 -10.02 -11.86
CA TYR A 133 1.31 -10.89 -10.73
C TYR A 133 0.23 -10.96 -9.65
N PHE A 134 -0.67 -9.97 -9.60
CA PHE A 134 -1.76 -9.92 -8.63
C PHE A 134 -3.02 -10.64 -9.13
N ARG A 135 -3.09 -11.02 -10.42
CA ARG A 135 -4.24 -11.75 -10.98
C ARG A 135 -4.44 -13.08 -10.25
N GLY A 136 -5.64 -13.30 -9.73
CA GLY A 136 -5.97 -14.49 -8.93
C GLY A 136 -5.48 -14.46 -7.48
N ASN A 137 -4.69 -13.44 -7.08
CA ASN A 137 -4.30 -13.24 -5.68
C ASN A 137 -5.19 -12.21 -4.97
N VAL A 138 -5.72 -11.22 -5.69
CA VAL A 138 -6.60 -10.17 -5.15
C VAL A 138 -7.90 -10.07 -5.96
N GLY A 139 -8.94 -9.46 -5.37
CA GLY A 139 -10.26 -9.34 -6.00
C GLY A 139 -10.28 -8.41 -7.22
N GLU A 140 -9.74 -7.21 -7.06
CA GLU A 140 -9.66 -6.19 -8.11
C GLU A 140 -8.26 -5.59 -8.19
N ILE A 141 -7.81 -5.31 -9.41
CA ILE A 141 -6.53 -4.68 -9.70
C ILE A 141 -6.80 -3.39 -10.45
N VAL A 142 -6.30 -2.28 -9.93
CA VAL A 142 -6.44 -0.95 -10.53
C VAL A 142 -5.05 -0.43 -10.90
N ILE A 143 -4.91 0.06 -12.13
CA ILE A 143 -3.71 0.77 -12.59
C ILE A 143 -4.05 2.26 -12.67
N LYS A 144 -3.20 3.12 -12.09
CA LYS A 144 -3.35 4.58 -12.07
C LYS A 144 -2.08 5.29 -12.49
#